data_AF-A0A6L3KL03-F1
#
_entry.id   AF-A0A6L3KL03-F1
#
_cell.length_a   1.000
_cell.length_b   1.000
_cell.length_c   1.000
_cell.angle_alpha   90.00
_cell.angle_beta   90.00
_cell.angle_gamma   90.00
#
_symmetry.space_group_name_H-M   'P 1'
#
loop_
_entity.id
_entity.type
_entity.pdbx_description
1 polymer ?
#
loop_
_entity_poly.entity_id
_entity_poly.type
_entity_poly.pdbx_seq_one_letter_code
_entity_poly.pdbx_strand_id
1 'polypeptide(L)'
;MGQILPGVVVAFENPKGGVGKSTLTALFAGYIHSQSNEEGGLSIAVVDIDDMQNTIGKLREDEAEDGIMKKEEEYEVINISSSEFINQLDFLQDNYDIILVDFPGNLKQNGVVETLHFVDVIIIPFEPNQTDLRPT
;
A
#
# COMPACT_ATOMS: atom_id res chain seq x y z
N MET A 1 -0.91 -2.68 26.84
CA MET A 1 -1.47 -3.50 25.75
C MET A 1 -2.22 -2.54 24.85
N GLY A 2 -1.59 -2.13 23.75
CA GLY A 2 -2.17 -1.17 22.79
C GLY A 2 -3.44 -1.76 22.17
N GLN A 3 -4.41 -0.90 21.82
CA GLN A 3 -5.59 -1.34 21.09
C GLN A 3 -5.15 -1.92 19.75
N ILE A 4 -5.57 -3.15 19.45
CA ILE A 4 -5.49 -3.74 18.11
C ILE A 4 -6.38 -2.87 17.22
N LEU A 5 -5.80 -2.30 16.17
CA LEU A 5 -6.58 -1.55 15.19
C LEU A 5 -7.40 -2.55 14.37
N PRO A 6 -8.64 -2.21 13.96
CA PRO A 6 -9.52 -3.15 13.25
C PRO A 6 -9.11 -3.40 11.78
N GLY A 7 -7.81 -3.38 11.47
CA GLY A 7 -7.29 -3.38 10.11
C GLY A 7 -7.63 -2.10 9.36
N VAL A 8 -6.90 -1.03 9.69
CA VAL A 8 -7.09 0.28 9.04
C VAL A 8 -6.54 0.23 7.62
N VAL A 9 -7.37 0.54 6.63
CA VAL A 9 -7.00 0.57 5.22
C VAL A 9 -6.50 1.96 4.85
N VAL A 10 -5.26 2.03 4.36
CA VAL A 10 -4.58 3.27 3.98
C VAL A 10 -4.16 3.20 2.52
N ALA A 11 -4.26 4.33 1.80
CA ALA A 11 -3.79 4.42 0.41
C ALA A 11 -3.10 5.75 0.12
N PHE A 12 -2.03 5.70 -0.68
CA PHE A 12 -1.39 6.89 -1.25
C PHE A 12 -1.94 7.13 -2.66
N GLU A 13 -2.96 7.98 -2.78
CA GLU A 13 -3.70 8.16 -4.04
C GLU A 13 -3.47 9.47 -4.74
N ASN A 14 -3.27 9.39 -6.04
CA ASN A 14 -3.31 10.53 -6.95
C ASN A 14 -3.46 10.02 -8.40
N PRO A 15 -4.48 10.49 -9.14
CA PRO A 15 -4.65 10.13 -10.55
C PRO A 15 -3.52 10.64 -11.45
N LYS A 16 -2.65 11.52 -10.96
CA LYS A 16 -1.43 11.95 -11.65
C LYS A 16 -0.34 10.88 -11.48
N GLY A 17 0.21 10.45 -12.60
CA GLY A 17 1.38 9.57 -12.62
C GLY A 17 2.64 10.30 -12.14
N GLY A 18 3.60 9.57 -11.57
CA GLY A 18 4.92 10.11 -11.23
C GLY A 18 4.99 10.95 -9.96
N VAL A 19 3.93 11.08 -9.17
CA VAL A 19 3.93 11.86 -7.91
C VAL A 19 4.54 11.13 -6.71
N GLY A 20 5.12 9.94 -6.92
CA GLY A 20 5.79 9.17 -5.87
C GLY A 20 4.90 8.28 -4.99
N LYS A 21 3.70 7.87 -5.44
CA LYS A 21 2.78 6.99 -4.70
C LYS A 21 3.45 5.71 -4.19
N SER A 22 3.90 4.85 -5.11
CA SER A 22 4.56 3.58 -4.76
C SER A 22 5.84 3.79 -3.93
N THR A 23 6.58 4.88 -4.14
CA THR A 23 7.74 5.22 -3.31
C THR A 23 7.31 5.52 -1.86
N LEU A 24 6.26 6.30 -1.67
CA LEU A 24 5.71 6.59 -0.34
C LEU A 24 5.11 5.35 0.30
N THR A 25 4.44 4.49 -0.48
CA THR A 25 3.95 3.18 -0.05
C THR A 25 5.09 2.35 0.54
N ALA A 26 6.18 2.16 -0.20
CA ALA A 26 7.32 1.36 0.25
C ALA A 26 8.02 1.97 1.48
N LEU A 27 8.25 3.29 1.50
CA LEU A 27 8.89 3.97 2.63
C LEU A 27 8.04 3.92 3.90
N PHE A 28 6.74 4.16 3.78
CA PHE A 28 5.83 4.08 4.91
C PHE A 28 5.77 2.65 5.46
N ALA A 29 5.66 1.65 4.58
CA ALA A 29 5.61 0.26 4.99
C ALA A 29 6.89 -0.21 5.68
N GLY A 30 8.05 0.14 5.10
CA GLY A 30 9.35 -0.16 5.71
C GLY A 30 9.51 0.49 7.08
N TYR A 31 9.07 1.75 7.25
CA TYR A 31 9.12 2.42 8.54
C TYR A 31 8.25 1.72 9.60
N ILE A 32 6.97 1.45 9.31
CA ILE A 32 6.07 0.77 10.25
C ILE A 32 6.61 -0.62 10.59
N HIS A 33 7.02 -1.38 9.57
CA HIS A 33 7.56 -2.72 9.77
C HIS A 33 8.83 -2.72 10.63
N SER A 34 9.74 -1.75 10.45
CA SER A 34 10.95 -1.63 11.29
C SER A 34 10.65 -1.43 12.78
N GLN A 35 9.43 -1.00 13.12
CA GLN A 35 8.96 -0.81 14.50
C GLN A 35 8.05 -1.95 14.97
N SER A 36 7.66 -2.88 14.09
CA SER A 36 6.74 -3.98 14.41
C SER A 36 7.29 -4.98 15.43
N ASN A 37 8.63 -5.12 15.50
CA ASN A 37 9.31 -6.01 16.46
C ASN A 37 9.41 -5.42 17.87
N GLU A 38 9.02 -4.15 18.07
CA GLU A 38 9.02 -3.49 19.37
C GLU A 38 7.73 -3.79 20.16
N GLU A 39 7.78 -3.66 21.49
CA GLU A 39 6.59 -3.91 22.31
C GLU A 39 5.49 -2.88 22.00
N GLY A 40 4.39 -3.35 21.42
CA GLY A 40 3.30 -2.48 20.94
C GLY A 40 3.49 -1.96 19.51
N GLY A 41 4.43 -2.53 18.75
CA GLY A 41 4.54 -2.33 17.30
C GLY A 41 3.28 -2.77 16.56
N LEU A 42 3.06 -2.18 15.38
CA LEU A 42 1.93 -2.48 14.50
C LEU A 42 2.33 -3.44 13.39
N SER A 43 1.47 -4.41 13.11
CA SER A 43 1.59 -5.27 11.94
C SER A 43 1.10 -4.56 10.68
N ILE A 44 1.78 -4.78 9.55
CA ILE A 44 1.45 -4.15 8.28
C ILE A 44 1.61 -5.12 7.11
N ALA A 45 0.66 -5.08 6.18
CA ALA A 45 0.78 -5.65 4.85
C ALA A 45 0.64 -4.57 3.78
N VAL A 46 1.36 -4.75 2.67
CA VAL A 46 1.15 -3.97 1.45
C VAL A 46 0.39 -4.82 0.45
N VAL A 47 -0.70 -4.29 -0.08
CA VAL A 47 -1.47 -4.91 -1.16
C VAL A 47 -1.26 -4.10 -2.42
N ASP A 48 -0.50 -4.65 -3.38
CA ASP A 48 -0.34 -4.03 -4.70
C ASP A 48 -1.46 -4.54 -5.61
N ILE A 49 -2.37 -3.63 -5.96
CA ILE A 49 -3.51 -3.91 -6.85
C ILE A 49 -3.30 -3.35 -8.27
N ASP A 50 -2.07 -2.90 -8.59
CA ASP A 50 -1.67 -2.52 -9.94
C ASP A 50 -1.15 -3.76 -10.70
N ASP A 51 -2.10 -4.57 -11.18
CA ASP A 51 -1.85 -5.77 -11.99
C ASP A 51 -0.97 -5.52 -13.23
N MET A 52 -0.87 -4.27 -13.70
CA MET A 52 -0.13 -3.91 -14.91
C MET A 52 1.33 -3.54 -14.63
N GLN A 53 1.59 -2.75 -13.59
CA GLN A 53 2.95 -2.29 -13.28
C GLN A 53 3.61 -3.14 -12.21
N ASN A 54 2.88 -3.57 -11.18
CA ASN A 54 3.37 -4.32 -10.01
C ASN A 54 4.72 -3.76 -9.53
N THR A 55 4.73 -2.45 -9.28
CA THR A 55 5.98 -1.72 -9.05
C THR A 55 6.59 -2.12 -7.72
N ILE A 56 5.76 -2.36 -6.70
CA ILE A 56 6.22 -2.73 -5.38
C ILE A 56 6.72 -4.17 -5.39
N GLY A 57 5.96 -5.11 -5.96
CA GLY A 57 6.38 -6.51 -6.02
C GLY A 57 7.71 -6.69 -6.75
N LYS A 58 7.90 -6.02 -7.89
CA LYS A 58 9.18 -6.04 -8.62
C LYS A 58 10.33 -5.46 -7.82
N LEU A 59 10.11 -4.32 -7.16
CA LEU A 59 11.12 -3.69 -6.32
C LEU A 59 11.58 -4.63 -5.20
N ARG A 60 10.65 -5.42 -4.61
CA ARG A 60 10.97 -6.42 -3.59
C ARG A 60 11.70 -7.65 -4.15
N GLU A 61 11.31 -8.12 -5.34
CA GLU A 61 12.01 -9.22 -6.01
C GLU A 61 13.47 -8.85 -6.28
N ASP A 62 13.72 -7.64 -6.80
CA ASP A 62 15.07 -7.13 -7.06
C ASP A 62 15.90 -7.01 -5.78
N GLU A 63 15.34 -6.44 -4.69
CA GLU A 63 16.04 -6.31 -3.39
C GLU A 63 16.44 -7.65 -2.78
N ALA A 64 15.59 -8.68 -2.95
CA ALA A 64 15.86 -10.03 -2.48
C ALA A 64 16.95 -10.73 -3.30
N GLU A 65 16.98 -10.53 -4.63
CA GLU A 65 18.01 -11.07 -5.52
C GLU A 65 19.40 -10.48 -5.24
N ASP A 66 19.47 -9.17 -4.93
CA ASP A 66 20.71 -8.48 -4.61
C ASP A 66 21.25 -8.81 -3.21
N GLY A 67 20.49 -9.54 -2.38
CA GLY A 67 20.88 -9.98 -1.04
C GLY A 67 21.03 -8.83 -0.04
N ILE A 68 20.41 -7.68 -0.33
CA ILE A 68 20.47 -6.46 0.48
C ILE A 68 19.69 -6.67 1.80
N MET A 69 18.58 -7.41 1.73
CA MET A 69 17.71 -7.75 2.87
C MET A 69 17.25 -9.19 2.75
N LYS A 70 17.02 -9.86 3.89
CA LYS A 70 16.33 -11.14 3.90
C LYS A 70 14.84 -10.90 3.79
N LYS A 71 14.18 -11.67 2.93
CA LYS A 71 12.72 -11.59 2.72
C LYS A 71 11.89 -11.75 4.00
N GLU A 72 12.42 -12.42 5.02
CA GLU A 72 11.76 -12.62 6.33
C GLU A 72 11.83 -11.40 7.26
N GLU A 73 12.71 -10.43 6.97
CA GLU A 73 12.90 -9.20 7.76
C GLU A 73 12.17 -7.99 7.13
N GLU A 74 11.31 -8.24 6.14
CA GLU A 74 10.52 -7.22 5.44
C GLU A 74 9.01 -7.38 5.64
N TYR A 75 8.27 -6.31 5.32
CA TYR A 75 6.82 -6.35 5.30
C TYR A 75 6.29 -7.24 4.17
N GLU A 76 5.11 -7.83 4.38
CA GLU A 76 4.48 -8.66 3.38
C GLU A 76 3.95 -7.82 2.20
N VAL A 77 4.18 -8.31 0.98
CA VAL A 77 3.60 -7.75 -0.25
C VAL A 77 2.69 -8.79 -0.88
N ILE A 78 1.41 -8.44 -1.01
CA ILE A 78 0.34 -9.26 -1.55
C ILE A 78 -0.06 -8.67 -2.91
N ASN A 79 0.20 -9.41 -3.99
CA ASN A 79 -0.19 -9.02 -5.34
C ASN A 79 -1.52 -9.67 -5.70
N ILE A 80 -2.61 -8.89 -5.70
CA ILE A 80 -3.95 -9.36 -6.03
C ILE A 80 -4.70 -8.29 -6.83
N SER A 81 -5.65 -8.70 -7.67
CA SER A 81 -6.47 -7.73 -8.40
C SER A 81 -7.35 -6.90 -7.46
N SER A 82 -7.77 -5.71 -7.90
CA SER A 82 -8.69 -4.85 -7.12
C SER A 82 -10.00 -5.57 -6.72
N SER A 83 -10.51 -6.45 -7.59
CA SER A 83 -11.72 -7.25 -7.31
C SER A 83 -11.47 -8.33 -6.25
N GLU A 84 -10.26 -8.90 -6.23
CA GLU A 84 -9.88 -9.91 -5.24
C GLU A 84 -9.62 -9.29 -3.87
N PHE A 85 -9.06 -8.08 -3.81
CA PHE A 85 -8.92 -7.32 -2.57
C PHE A 85 -10.23 -7.22 -1.78
N ILE A 86 -11.34 -6.91 -2.46
CA ILE A 86 -12.66 -6.81 -1.80
C ILE A 86 -13.05 -8.13 -1.13
N ASN A 87 -12.74 -9.27 -1.76
CA ASN A 87 -13.04 -10.59 -1.21
C ASN A 87 -12.10 -10.99 -0.06
N GLN A 88 -10.89 -10.44 -0.03
CA GLN A 88 -9.88 -10.72 0.99
C GLN A 88 -9.87 -9.70 2.13
N LEU A 89 -10.66 -8.63 2.05
CA LEU A 89 -10.62 -7.52 3.01
C LEU A 89 -10.81 -7.98 4.46
N ASP A 90 -11.83 -8.80 4.74
CA ASP A 90 -12.08 -9.30 6.10
C ASP A 90 -10.87 -10.09 6.64
N PHE A 91 -10.25 -10.92 5.80
CA PHE A 91 -9.05 -11.67 6.16
C PHE A 91 -7.87 -10.72 6.45
N LEU A 92 -7.67 -9.70 5.62
CA LEU A 92 -6.60 -8.72 5.83
C LEU A 92 -6.81 -7.97 7.15
N GLN A 93 -8.05 -7.58 7.45
CA GLN A 93 -8.40 -6.84 8.68
C GLN A 93 -8.25 -7.68 9.95
N ASP A 94 -8.44 -8.99 9.85
CA ASP A 94 -8.24 -9.92 10.95
C ASP A 94 -6.76 -10.21 11.24
N ASN A 95 -5.85 -9.99 10.27
CA ASN A 95 -4.45 -10.39 10.36
C ASN A 95 -3.46 -9.23 10.45
N TYR A 96 -3.87 -8.00 10.11
CA TYR A 96 -2.99 -6.83 10.09
C TYR A 96 -3.63 -5.62 10.76
N ASP A 97 -2.84 -4.85 11.50
CA ASP A 97 -3.29 -3.58 12.08
C ASP A 97 -3.45 -2.50 11.00
N ILE A 98 -2.56 -2.52 10.00
CA ILE A 98 -2.52 -1.59 8.86
C ILE A 98 -2.48 -2.38 7.55
N ILE A 99 -3.37 -2.03 6.63
CA ILE A 99 -3.42 -2.56 5.27
C ILE A 99 -3.13 -1.40 4.32
N LEU A 100 -1.95 -1.41 3.73
CA LEU A 100 -1.52 -0.34 2.82
C LEU A 100 -1.74 -0.76 1.38
N VAL A 101 -2.62 -0.08 0.66
CA VAL A 101 -3.00 -0.44 -0.70
C VAL A 101 -2.28 0.46 -1.71
N ASP A 102 -1.53 -0.12 -2.65
CA ASP A 102 -0.95 0.60 -3.80
C ASP A 102 -1.89 0.49 -4.99
N PHE A 103 -2.58 1.59 -5.32
CA PHE A 103 -3.48 1.60 -6.47
C PHE A 103 -2.75 1.91 -7.78
N PRO A 104 -3.28 1.42 -8.91
CA PRO A 104 -2.81 1.83 -10.22
C PRO A 104 -2.99 3.34 -10.43
N GLY A 105 -2.12 3.96 -11.22
CA GLY A 105 -2.20 5.38 -11.56
C GLY A 105 -3.44 5.80 -12.37
N ASN A 106 -4.36 4.88 -12.70
CA ASN A 106 -5.55 5.12 -13.49
C ASN A 106 -6.78 4.42 -12.86
N LEU A 107 -7.85 5.19 -12.62
CA LEU A 107 -9.09 4.71 -12.01
C LEU A 107 -9.98 3.87 -12.95
N LYS A 108 -9.63 3.71 -14.23
CA LYS A 108 -10.47 3.00 -15.22
C LYS A 108 -10.44 1.48 -15.11
N GLN A 109 -9.52 0.91 -14.34
CA GLN A 109 -9.47 -0.53 -14.13
C GLN A 109 -10.66 -0.99 -13.31
N ASN A 110 -11.29 -2.10 -13.71
CA ASN A 110 -12.47 -2.63 -13.03
C ASN A 110 -12.11 -2.99 -11.58
N GLY A 111 -12.96 -2.56 -10.64
CA GLY A 111 -12.76 -2.81 -9.21
C GLY A 111 -11.99 -1.70 -8.50
N VAL A 112 -11.23 -0.84 -9.19
CA VAL A 112 -10.43 0.22 -8.52
C VAL A 112 -11.31 1.21 -7.77
N VAL A 113 -12.37 1.69 -8.41
CA VAL A 113 -13.29 2.65 -7.78
C VAL A 113 -14.04 1.98 -6.63
N GLU A 114 -14.42 0.72 -6.78
CA GLU A 114 -15.05 -0.08 -5.73
C GLU A 114 -14.11 -0.26 -4.54
N THR A 115 -12.83 -0.62 -4.77
CA THR A 115 -11.80 -0.76 -3.73
C THR A 115 -11.58 0.54 -2.95
N LEU A 116 -11.64 1.71 -3.60
CA LEU A 116 -11.53 3.01 -2.92
C LEU A 116 -12.61 3.24 -1.85
N HIS A 117 -13.79 2.62 -1.96
CA HIS A 117 -14.85 2.76 -0.96
C HIS A 117 -14.50 2.13 0.39
N PHE A 118 -13.51 1.24 0.41
CA PHE A 118 -13.06 0.53 1.60
C PHE A 118 -11.80 1.15 2.22
N VAL A 119 -11.29 2.26 1.67
CA VAL A 119 -10.12 2.95 2.21
C VAL A 119 -10.56 3.89 3.32
N ASP A 120 -10.03 3.69 4.53
CA ASP A 120 -10.29 4.55 5.69
C ASP A 120 -9.52 5.87 5.62
N VAL A 121 -8.26 5.82 5.14
CA VAL A 121 -7.37 6.97 5.04
C VAL A 121 -6.78 7.07 3.64
N ILE A 122 -7.15 8.13 2.93
CA ILE A 122 -6.54 8.47 1.65
C ILE A 122 -5.56 9.62 1.86
N ILE A 123 -4.27 9.36 1.58
CA ILE A 123 -3.21 10.36 1.55
C ILE A 123 -2.97 10.74 0.10
N ILE A 124 -3.13 12.03 -0.23
CA ILE A 124 -2.93 12.52 -1.60
C ILE A 124 -1.59 13.23 -1.69
N PRO A 125 -0.51 12.57 -2.17
CA PRO A 125 0.75 13.25 -2.42
C PRO A 125 0.62 14.19 -3.62
N PHE A 126 1.11 15.41 -3.49
CA PHE A 126 1.14 16.38 -4.59
C PHE A 126 2.38 17.26 -4.46
N GLU A 127 2.89 17.74 -5.59
CA GLU A 127 3.88 18.81 -5.58
C GLU A 127 3.17 20.17 -5.45
N PRO A 128 3.76 21.14 -4.73
CA PRO A 128 3.18 22.48 -4.59
C PRO A 128 3.36 23.32 -5.88
N ASN A 129 2.95 22.77 -7.02
CA ASN A 129 3.01 23.40 -8.33
C ASN A 129 1.59 23.64 -8.89
N GLN A 130 1.44 24.57 -9.84
CA GLN A 130 0.11 24.92 -10.37
C GLN A 130 -0.55 23.78 -11.14
N THR A 131 0.24 22.91 -11.76
CA THR A 131 -0.27 21.75 -12.51
C THR A 131 -0.94 20.76 -11.57
N ASP A 132 -0.37 20.57 -10.38
CA ASP A 132 -0.85 19.64 -9.36
C ASP A 132 -2.06 20.16 -8.61
N LEU A 133 -2.09 21.45 -8.30
CA LEU A 133 -3.19 22.11 -7.59
C LEU A 133 -4.45 22.34 -8.44
N ARG A 134 -4.34 22.30 -9.76
CA ARG A 134 -5.51 22.46 -10.64
C ARG A 134 -6.21 21.10 -10.85
N PRO A 135 -7.54 21.04 -10.67
CA PRO A 135 -8.31 19.90 -11.12
C PRO A 135 -8.21 19.80 -12.64
N THR A 136 -7.86 18.61 -13.14
CA THR A 136 -7.86 18.27 -14.57
C THR A 136 -9.26 18.00 -15.08
#